data_AF-A0A2V6DME5-F1
#
_entry.id   AF-A0A2V6DME5-F1
#
_cell.length_a   1.000
_cell.length_b   1.000
_cell.length_c   1.000
_cell.angle_alpha   90.00
_cell.angle_beta   90.00
_cell.angle_gamma   90.00
#
_symmetry.space_group_name_H-M   'P 1'
#
loop_
_entity.id
_entity.type
_entity.pdbx_description
1 polymer ?
#
loop_
_entity_poly.entity_id
_entity_poly.type
_entity_poly.pdbx_seq_one_letter_code
_entity_poly.pdbx_strand_id
1 'polypeptide(L)'
;MGLGEYERKRDFKKTAEPAGAGKARGRKARTNRFVIQKHDATRLHYDFRLEMDGVLKSWAVPKGLPWAQAERHLAVEVEDHPIDYADFEGIIPEGQYGGGTVMVWDRGTYELTPPGDPVEAVRKGKLHVVLHGEKAKSEWALIRIRSDQGKNQWLLMKTAGGVKPISKKRDDQSVKTGRTMKQIAAARDAEWQSHRVDEKDSFKARLAKVARKASLKKKDESKIRREGRTRGKQSEKRFEGQLGDVSLLNLPKARPHFVEPMKPKLVDHPPTTGDWVYELKFDGIRALAIKNRRAVQLISRNEKKLNDRFPEVARATADFEADECVVDGEVVAMDEEGRSSFQLLQRSELDGKDAPLAFYVFDLLQLNGRSLIGLPLTLRKELLTRLVPPSGDIVRFSGALGTEAETLLPEIKRRGLEGLIGKQRDSVYEPGRRSGVWIKLKCVNEQEFVIGGYTPPAGARKHFGALLVGYYDKGRLLFAGKVGTGFDSKLLSTLHKQMRADERSTCPFADLPSKQNGEWVQGITPGEMRKYSWVNPKFVCQVKFAEWTRDRKLRQPVFLGLRHDKNSREVVREK
;
A
#
# COMPACT_ATOMS: atom_id res chain seq x y z
N MET A 1 20.41 -7.76 -24.72
CA MET A 1 19.75 -6.90 -23.70
C MET A 1 18.71 -6.02 -24.41
N GLY A 2 17.96 -5.13 -23.74
CA GLY A 2 17.00 -4.30 -24.48
C GLY A 2 16.09 -3.36 -23.66
N LEU A 3 15.65 -2.28 -24.32
CA LEU A 3 14.94 -1.15 -23.70
C LEU A 3 13.41 -1.35 -23.55
N GLY A 4 12.83 -2.44 -24.04
CA GLY A 4 11.37 -2.60 -24.09
C GLY A 4 10.67 -2.54 -22.71
N GLU A 5 11.33 -2.96 -21.63
CA GLU A 5 10.80 -2.78 -20.28
C GLU A 5 11.00 -1.35 -19.75
N TYR A 6 12.10 -0.68 -20.14
CA TYR A 6 12.36 0.72 -19.82
C TYR A 6 11.32 1.64 -20.48
N GLU A 7 11.13 1.52 -21.80
CA GLU A 7 10.14 2.27 -22.58
C GLU A 7 8.72 2.07 -22.04
N ARG A 8 8.33 0.83 -21.70
CA ARG A 8 7.02 0.53 -21.11
C ARG A 8 6.79 1.19 -19.74
N LYS A 9 7.86 1.43 -18.97
CA LYS A 9 7.80 1.98 -17.59
C LYS A 9 7.78 3.51 -17.54
N ARG A 10 8.13 4.22 -18.63
CA ARG A 10 8.21 5.71 -18.66
C ARG A 10 7.12 6.33 -19.53
N ASP A 11 6.55 7.43 -19.06
CA ASP A 11 5.75 8.34 -19.90
C ASP A 11 6.63 9.53 -20.33
N PHE A 12 7.30 9.40 -21.47
CA PHE A 12 8.19 10.44 -22.03
C PHE A 12 7.48 11.75 -22.41
N LYS A 13 6.15 11.85 -22.22
CA LYS A 13 5.41 13.12 -22.29
C LYS A 13 5.41 13.88 -20.96
N LYS A 14 5.90 13.25 -19.89
CA LYS A 14 5.93 13.78 -18.52
C LYS A 14 7.34 13.79 -17.92
N THR A 15 8.11 12.73 -18.13
CA THR A 15 9.50 12.67 -17.67
C THR A 15 10.45 13.31 -18.68
N ALA A 16 11.52 13.93 -18.18
CA ALA A 16 12.63 14.44 -19.00
C ALA A 16 13.73 13.37 -19.25
N GLU A 17 13.52 12.13 -18.81
CA GLU A 17 14.39 11.00 -19.12
C GLU A 17 14.46 10.76 -20.65
N PRO A 18 15.63 10.42 -21.21
CA PRO A 18 15.76 10.17 -22.64
C PRO A 18 15.02 8.89 -23.05
N ALA A 19 14.18 8.99 -24.09
CA ALA A 19 13.52 7.85 -24.72
C ALA A 19 14.49 6.88 -25.44
N GLY A 20 15.72 7.33 -25.67
CA GLY A 20 16.75 6.61 -26.43
C GLY A 20 16.65 6.89 -27.94
N ALA A 21 17.77 7.29 -28.56
CA ALA A 21 17.82 7.43 -30.00
C ALA A 21 17.69 6.04 -30.69
N GLY A 22 16.66 5.86 -31.53
CA GLY A 22 16.36 4.59 -32.18
C GLY A 22 17.55 4.04 -32.99
N LYS A 23 18.05 2.87 -32.58
CA LYS A 23 19.12 2.06 -33.20
C LYS A 23 20.15 2.87 -34.01
N ALA A 24 21.09 3.52 -33.32
CA ALA A 24 22.30 4.05 -33.94
C ALA A 24 23.05 2.93 -34.68
N ARG A 25 23.04 2.98 -36.01
CA ARG A 25 23.86 2.12 -36.88
C ARG A 25 25.34 2.41 -36.65
N GLY A 26 26.17 1.37 -36.70
CA GLY A 26 27.62 1.49 -36.80
C GLY A 26 28.37 0.91 -35.60
N ARG A 27 29.27 -0.03 -35.90
CA ARG A 27 30.14 -0.73 -34.95
C ARG A 27 31.29 0.20 -34.50
N LYS A 28 30.96 1.30 -33.83
CA LYS A 28 31.95 2.18 -33.19
C LYS A 28 32.69 1.42 -32.07
N ALA A 29 33.91 1.86 -31.77
CA ALA A 29 34.78 1.20 -30.80
C ALA A 29 34.05 0.96 -29.46
N ARG A 30 34.21 -0.23 -28.88
CA ARG A 30 33.64 -0.63 -27.58
C ARG A 30 34.25 0.22 -26.45
N THR A 31 33.76 1.44 -26.25
CA THR A 31 34.06 2.20 -25.04
C THR A 31 33.21 1.66 -23.91
N ASN A 32 33.78 0.77 -23.10
CA ASN A 32 33.15 0.26 -21.88
C ASN A 32 33.02 1.42 -20.88
N ARG A 33 31.92 2.19 -20.96
CA ARG A 33 31.64 3.29 -20.03
C ARG A 33 30.84 2.81 -18.85
N PHE A 34 30.98 3.49 -17.71
CA PHE A 34 30.07 3.34 -16.60
C PHE A 34 29.56 4.68 -16.12
N VAL A 35 28.39 4.65 -15.49
CA VAL A 35 27.84 5.75 -14.71
C VAL A 35 27.33 5.20 -13.38
N ILE A 36 27.52 5.98 -12.33
CA ILE A 36 26.84 5.77 -11.05
C ILE A 36 25.99 7.00 -10.82
N GLN A 37 24.67 6.82 -10.80
CA GLN A 37 23.72 7.89 -10.48
C GLN A 37 23.28 7.76 -9.02
N LYS A 38 23.31 8.86 -8.27
CA LYS A 38 22.76 8.93 -6.92
C LYS A 38 21.32 9.41 -7.03
N HIS A 39 20.40 8.59 -6.56
CA HIS A 39 18.98 8.73 -6.84
C HIS A 39 18.18 8.83 -5.53
N ASP A 40 17.67 10.02 -5.25
CA ASP A 40 16.79 10.30 -4.12
C ASP A 40 15.32 10.13 -4.55
N ALA A 41 14.91 8.86 -4.66
CA ALA A 41 13.55 8.43 -4.94
C ALA A 41 12.79 8.12 -3.63
N THR A 42 11.90 7.12 -3.62
CA THR A 42 11.24 6.62 -2.40
C THR A 42 12.23 6.22 -1.29
N ARG A 43 13.44 5.79 -1.69
CA ARG A 43 14.61 5.63 -0.84
C ARG A 43 15.85 6.08 -1.63
N LEU A 44 16.78 6.75 -0.96
CA LEU A 44 18.10 7.06 -1.52
C LEU A 44 18.82 5.76 -1.90
N HIS A 45 19.26 5.65 -3.15
CA HIS A 45 20.07 4.55 -3.66
C HIS A 45 21.06 5.05 -4.70
N TYR A 46 21.97 4.16 -5.11
CA TYR A 46 22.95 4.41 -6.16
C TYR A 46 22.69 3.45 -7.31
N ASP A 47 22.28 3.97 -8.45
CA ASP A 47 22.15 3.19 -9.68
C ASP A 47 23.54 2.98 -10.26
N PHE A 48 24.05 1.76 -10.12
CA PHE A 48 25.29 1.31 -10.71
C PHE A 48 25.01 0.81 -12.13
N ARG A 49 25.57 1.46 -13.16
CA ARG A 49 25.25 1.15 -14.56
C ARG A 49 26.50 0.99 -15.42
N LEU A 50 26.52 -0.05 -16.24
CA LEU A 50 27.63 -0.40 -17.14
C LEU A 50 27.14 -0.47 -18.58
N GLU A 51 27.80 0.25 -19.49
CA GLU A 51 27.54 0.17 -20.92
C GLU A 51 27.96 -1.20 -21.47
N MET A 52 27.02 -1.95 -22.03
CA MET A 52 27.24 -3.22 -22.73
C MET A 52 26.08 -3.50 -23.69
N ASP A 53 26.36 -4.15 -24.83
CA ASP A 53 25.33 -4.56 -25.81
C ASP A 53 24.41 -3.40 -26.30
N GLY A 54 24.96 -2.17 -26.37
CA GLY A 54 24.22 -0.99 -26.83
C GLY A 54 23.28 -0.37 -25.79
N VAL A 55 23.33 -0.80 -24.53
CA VAL A 55 22.50 -0.29 -23.42
C VAL A 55 23.31 -0.16 -22.13
N LEU A 56 22.73 0.49 -21.12
CA LEU A 56 23.25 0.55 -19.76
C LEU A 56 22.63 -0.58 -18.92
N LYS A 57 23.39 -1.65 -18.69
CA LYS A 57 23.00 -2.70 -17.76
C LYS A 57 23.08 -2.16 -16.34
N SER A 58 21.98 -2.26 -15.60
CA SER A 58 21.75 -1.41 -14.42
C SER A 58 21.40 -2.21 -13.16
N TRP A 59 21.94 -1.77 -12.01
CA TRP A 59 21.64 -2.31 -10.69
C TRP A 59 21.42 -1.20 -9.67
N ALA A 60 20.31 -1.25 -8.92
CA ALA A 60 20.06 -0.37 -7.79
C ALA A 60 20.82 -0.87 -6.55
N VAL A 61 21.65 -0.01 -5.95
CA VAL A 61 22.50 -0.34 -4.78
C VAL A 61 22.14 0.58 -3.60
N PRO A 62 21.26 0.16 -2.67
CA PRO A 62 20.72 1.04 -1.62
C PRO A 62 21.76 1.61 -0.63
N LYS A 63 22.90 0.93 -0.46
CA LYS A 63 23.99 1.38 0.42
C LYS A 63 25.16 2.05 -0.32
N GLY A 64 25.03 2.27 -1.63
CA GLY A 64 26.14 2.75 -2.45
C GLY A 64 27.26 1.72 -2.63
N LEU A 65 28.42 2.16 -3.11
CA LEU A 65 29.56 1.27 -3.32
C LEU A 65 30.18 0.88 -1.95
N PRO A 66 30.54 -0.40 -1.74
CA PRO A 66 31.29 -0.82 -0.56
C PRO A 66 32.72 -0.27 -0.64
N TRP A 67 33.25 0.21 0.47
CA TRP A 67 34.59 0.80 0.56
C TRP A 67 35.58 -0.04 1.37
N ALA A 68 35.08 -0.84 2.32
CA ALA A 68 35.88 -1.80 3.07
C ALA A 68 35.89 -3.17 2.37
N GLN A 69 37.01 -3.90 2.45
CA GLN A 69 37.20 -5.16 1.70
C GLN A 69 36.30 -6.32 2.15
N ALA A 70 35.82 -6.28 3.40
CA ALA A 70 34.86 -7.25 3.94
C ALA A 70 33.39 -6.86 3.71
N GLU A 71 33.12 -5.66 3.17
CA GLU A 71 31.78 -5.10 3.03
C GLU A 71 31.09 -5.62 1.76
N ARG A 72 29.83 -6.06 1.91
CA ARG A 72 29.01 -6.61 0.83
C ARG A 72 27.68 -5.88 0.79
N HIS A 73 27.39 -5.24 -0.34
CA HIS A 73 26.15 -4.50 -0.56
C HIS A 73 25.24 -5.25 -1.54
N LEU A 74 23.95 -5.28 -1.24
CA LEU A 74 22.94 -5.80 -2.15
C LEU A 74 22.83 -4.85 -3.35
N ALA A 75 22.94 -5.42 -4.55
CA ALA A 75 22.71 -4.77 -5.83
C ALA A 75 21.55 -5.50 -6.52
N VAL A 76 20.46 -4.81 -6.80
CA VAL A 76 19.26 -5.39 -7.43
C VAL A 76 19.26 -5.05 -8.91
N GLU A 77 19.30 -6.05 -9.77
CA GLU A 77 19.25 -5.90 -11.23
C GLU A 77 17.89 -5.31 -11.64
N VAL A 78 17.92 -4.12 -12.25
CA VAL A 78 16.75 -3.41 -12.79
C VAL A 78 16.77 -3.46 -14.33
N GLU A 79 15.77 -2.86 -14.99
CA GLU A 79 15.70 -2.84 -16.45
C GLU A 79 16.91 -2.13 -17.10
N ASP A 80 17.23 -2.51 -18.33
CA ASP A 80 18.33 -1.90 -19.10
C ASP A 80 17.92 -0.48 -19.55
N HIS A 81 18.82 0.51 -19.46
CA HIS A 81 18.53 1.91 -19.80
C HIS A 81 19.26 2.34 -21.09
N PRO A 82 18.79 3.37 -21.84
CA PRO A 82 19.49 3.84 -23.04
C PRO A 82 20.85 4.46 -22.69
N ILE A 83 21.81 4.43 -23.61
CA ILE A 83 23.16 5.00 -23.40
C ILE A 83 23.08 6.49 -23.03
N ASP A 84 22.20 7.24 -23.68
CA ASP A 84 21.95 8.66 -23.43
C ASP A 84 21.52 8.96 -21.98
N TYR A 85 20.99 7.96 -21.26
CA TYR A 85 20.64 8.08 -19.83
C TYR A 85 21.86 8.28 -18.92
N ALA A 86 23.07 7.94 -19.38
CA ALA A 86 24.29 8.13 -18.60
C ALA A 86 24.58 9.62 -18.28
N ASP A 87 24.11 10.53 -19.13
CA ASP A 87 24.22 11.97 -18.90
C ASP A 87 22.96 12.57 -18.26
N PHE A 88 21.94 11.77 -17.90
CA PHE A 88 20.74 12.31 -17.24
C PHE A 88 21.04 12.75 -15.80
N GLU A 89 20.77 14.03 -15.52
CA GLU A 89 20.81 14.66 -14.20
C GLU A 89 19.65 15.66 -14.13
N GLY A 90 18.83 15.57 -13.09
CA GLY A 90 17.61 16.38 -12.97
C GLY A 90 16.59 15.77 -12.01
N ILE A 91 15.33 16.11 -12.22
CA ILE A 91 14.20 15.64 -11.41
C ILE A 91 13.31 14.78 -12.31
N ILE A 92 13.06 13.55 -11.90
CA ILE A 92 11.99 12.73 -12.45
C ILE A 92 10.72 13.09 -11.65
N PRO A 93 9.63 13.57 -12.30
CA PRO A 93 8.47 14.09 -11.57
C PRO A 93 7.84 13.10 -10.59
N GLU A 94 7.33 13.59 -9.45
CA GLU A 94 6.63 12.73 -8.48
C GLU A 94 5.46 11.99 -9.16
N GLY A 95 5.36 10.68 -8.90
CA GLY A 95 4.37 9.80 -9.53
C GLY A 95 4.77 9.22 -10.89
N GLN A 96 5.93 9.58 -11.45
CA GLN A 96 6.58 8.78 -12.51
C GLN A 96 7.37 7.61 -11.93
N TYR A 97 7.63 6.59 -12.74
CA TYR A 97 8.46 5.45 -12.33
C TYR A 97 9.90 5.93 -12.09
N GLY A 98 10.41 5.73 -10.88
CA GLY A 98 11.68 6.34 -10.47
C GLY A 98 11.56 7.84 -10.17
N GLY A 99 10.39 8.36 -9.81
CA GLY A 99 10.22 9.76 -9.37
C GLY A 99 11.13 10.12 -8.20
N GLY A 100 11.92 11.19 -8.37
CA GLY A 100 13.02 11.54 -7.48
C GLY A 100 14.04 12.47 -8.11
N THR A 101 15.03 12.90 -7.33
CA THR A 101 16.19 13.67 -7.86
C THR A 101 17.30 12.71 -8.26
N VAL A 102 17.79 12.82 -9.50
CA VAL A 102 18.88 12.03 -10.06
C VAL A 102 20.11 12.92 -10.25
N MET A 103 21.22 12.56 -9.61
CA MET A 103 22.54 13.16 -9.78
C MET A 103 23.47 12.19 -10.52
N VAL A 104 24.25 12.68 -11.49
CA VAL A 104 25.40 11.92 -12.00
C VAL A 104 26.51 11.98 -10.94
N TRP A 105 26.60 10.94 -10.11
CA TRP A 105 27.46 10.90 -8.93
C TRP A 105 28.88 10.46 -9.28
N ASP A 106 29.07 9.56 -10.25
CA ASP A 106 30.37 9.26 -10.83
C ASP A 106 30.22 8.74 -12.27
N ARG A 107 31.27 8.87 -13.08
CA ARG A 107 31.32 8.36 -14.45
C ARG A 107 32.76 8.08 -14.87
N GLY A 108 32.95 7.19 -15.84
CA GLY A 108 34.26 6.87 -16.37
C GLY A 108 34.23 5.66 -17.30
N THR A 109 35.38 4.99 -17.44
CA THR A 109 35.49 3.71 -18.16
C THR A 109 35.64 2.55 -17.19
N TYR A 110 35.31 1.33 -17.64
CA TYR A 110 35.51 0.11 -16.90
C TYR A 110 36.21 -0.98 -17.73
N GLU A 111 37.00 -1.79 -17.06
CA GLU A 111 37.64 -2.98 -17.62
C GLU A 111 37.19 -4.23 -16.87
N LEU A 112 37.33 -5.41 -17.48
CA LEU A 112 36.99 -6.69 -16.87
C LEU A 112 38.25 -7.44 -16.43
N THR A 113 38.17 -8.11 -15.29
CA THR A 113 39.27 -8.88 -14.73
C THR A 113 38.81 -10.32 -14.42
N PRO A 114 39.20 -11.34 -15.21
CA PRO A 114 40.01 -11.26 -16.44
C PRO A 114 39.25 -10.59 -17.61
N PRO A 115 39.97 -10.11 -18.65
CA PRO A 115 39.36 -9.58 -19.85
C PRO A 115 38.43 -10.59 -20.53
N GLY A 116 37.30 -10.12 -21.07
CA GLY A 116 36.29 -10.96 -21.71
C GLY A 116 35.08 -10.15 -22.18
N ASP A 117 33.97 -10.83 -22.48
CA ASP A 117 32.73 -10.15 -22.85
C ASP A 117 31.86 -9.85 -21.61
N PRO A 118 31.48 -8.57 -21.35
CA PRO A 118 30.63 -8.21 -20.20
C PRO A 118 29.26 -8.89 -20.23
N VAL A 119 28.70 -9.14 -21.41
CA VAL A 119 27.40 -9.81 -21.59
C VAL A 119 27.47 -11.25 -21.07
N GLU A 120 28.57 -11.95 -21.39
CA GLU A 120 28.80 -13.30 -20.89
C GLU A 120 29.04 -13.34 -19.38
N ALA A 121 29.79 -12.39 -18.84
CA ALA A 121 30.06 -12.34 -17.40
C ALA A 121 28.78 -12.07 -16.59
N VAL A 122 27.90 -11.17 -17.07
CA VAL A 122 26.55 -10.97 -16.52
C VAL A 122 25.69 -12.23 -16.65
N ARG A 123 25.75 -12.96 -17.78
CA ARG A 123 25.04 -14.23 -17.96
C ARG A 123 25.54 -15.33 -17.01
N LYS A 124 26.86 -15.44 -16.82
CA LYS A 124 27.53 -16.39 -15.90
C LYS A 124 27.28 -16.05 -14.42
N GLY A 125 26.78 -14.85 -14.13
CA GLY A 125 26.44 -14.43 -12.76
C GLY A 125 27.65 -13.99 -11.93
N LYS A 126 28.78 -13.68 -12.56
CA LYS A 126 29.99 -13.18 -11.90
C LYS A 126 30.67 -12.17 -12.82
N LEU A 127 30.71 -10.93 -12.35
CA LEU A 127 31.38 -9.81 -13.00
C LEU A 127 32.44 -9.27 -12.04
N HIS A 128 33.65 -8.98 -12.53
CA HIS A 128 34.69 -8.30 -11.76
C HIS A 128 35.23 -7.19 -12.65
N VAL A 129 35.03 -5.95 -12.20
CA VAL A 129 35.32 -4.73 -12.93
C VAL A 129 36.37 -3.88 -12.22
N VAL A 130 37.29 -3.34 -13.00
CA VAL A 130 38.12 -2.18 -12.62
C VAL A 130 37.38 -0.94 -13.08
N LEU A 131 37.11 0.02 -12.20
CA LEU A 131 36.50 1.30 -12.58
C LEU A 131 37.54 2.41 -12.59
N HIS A 132 37.52 3.21 -13.65
CA HIS A 132 38.36 4.39 -13.84
C HIS A 132 37.48 5.66 -13.78
N GLY A 133 36.78 5.84 -12.65
CA GLY A 133 35.89 6.99 -12.43
C GLY A 133 36.59 8.25 -11.96
N GLU A 134 35.83 9.30 -11.68
CA GLU A 134 36.32 10.48 -10.96
C GLU A 134 36.36 10.22 -9.44
N LYS A 135 35.38 9.47 -8.89
CA LYS A 135 35.29 9.11 -7.46
C LYS A 135 35.69 7.65 -7.19
N ALA A 136 35.19 6.71 -7.99
CA ALA A 136 35.39 5.28 -7.86
C ALA A 136 36.55 4.81 -8.76
N LYS A 137 37.75 4.69 -8.17
CA LYS A 137 39.00 4.27 -8.84
C LYS A 137 39.59 2.99 -8.22
N SER A 138 38.89 1.87 -8.32
CA SER A 138 39.20 0.61 -7.60
C SER A 138 38.65 -0.60 -8.37
N GLU A 139 38.76 -1.78 -7.77
CA GLU A 139 38.17 -3.01 -8.29
C GLU A 139 36.95 -3.45 -7.47
N TRP A 140 35.89 -3.87 -8.16
CA TRP A 140 34.67 -4.40 -7.56
C TRP A 140 34.19 -5.66 -8.28
N ALA A 141 33.65 -6.61 -7.51
CA ALA A 141 32.94 -7.77 -8.04
C ALA A 141 31.43 -7.65 -7.79
N LEU A 142 30.63 -7.96 -8.81
CA LEU A 142 29.20 -8.27 -8.69
C LEU A 142 29.04 -9.78 -8.83
N ILE A 143 28.43 -10.42 -7.83
CA ILE A 143 28.16 -11.87 -7.82
C ILE A 143 26.67 -12.12 -7.67
N ARG A 144 26.03 -12.78 -8.64
CA ARG A 144 24.61 -13.11 -8.61
C ARG A 144 24.35 -14.18 -7.56
N ILE A 145 23.40 -13.91 -6.66
CA ILE A 145 22.98 -14.86 -5.63
C ILE A 145 22.10 -15.92 -6.29
N ARG A 146 22.41 -17.21 -6.09
CA ARG A 146 21.47 -18.29 -6.41
C ARG A 146 20.45 -18.40 -5.29
N SER A 147 19.18 -18.18 -5.60
CA SER A 147 18.05 -18.37 -4.67
C SER A 147 16.82 -18.86 -5.42
N ASP A 148 15.94 -19.57 -4.71
CA ASP A 148 14.63 -19.99 -5.24
C ASP A 148 13.64 -18.81 -5.41
N GLN A 149 14.08 -17.57 -5.14
CA GLN A 149 13.25 -16.36 -5.11
C GLN A 149 13.53 -15.39 -6.29
N GLY A 150 14.39 -15.76 -7.25
CA GLY A 150 14.55 -15.03 -8.52
C GLY A 150 15.99 -14.72 -8.93
N LYS A 151 16.18 -14.33 -10.20
CA LYS A 151 17.50 -14.20 -10.85
C LYS A 151 18.15 -12.81 -10.72
N ASN A 152 17.49 -11.86 -10.05
CA ASN A 152 17.84 -10.43 -10.14
C ASN A 152 18.69 -9.90 -8.96
N GLN A 153 19.01 -10.73 -7.96
CA GLN A 153 19.78 -10.29 -6.79
C GLN A 153 21.29 -10.55 -6.96
N TRP A 154 22.09 -9.52 -6.70
CA TRP A 154 23.55 -9.55 -6.78
C TRP A 154 24.17 -8.99 -5.49
N LEU A 155 25.40 -9.42 -5.18
CA LEU A 155 26.25 -8.82 -4.17
C LEU A 155 27.37 -8.04 -4.84
N LEU A 156 27.42 -6.73 -4.59
CA LEU A 156 28.55 -5.86 -4.89
C LEU A 156 29.54 -5.91 -3.72
N MET A 157 30.81 -6.15 -4.01
CA MET A 157 31.91 -6.17 -3.03
C MET A 157 33.18 -5.58 -3.63
N LYS A 158 34.00 -4.91 -2.82
CA LYS A 158 35.27 -4.34 -3.24
C LYS A 158 36.36 -5.41 -3.17
N THR A 159 37.04 -5.68 -4.28
CA THR A 159 38.03 -6.77 -4.38
C THR A 159 39.45 -6.31 -4.13
N ALA A 160 39.84 -5.16 -4.70
CA ALA A 160 41.17 -4.56 -4.52
C ALA A 160 41.18 -3.03 -4.67
N GLY A 161 42.30 -2.41 -4.31
CA GLY A 161 42.57 -0.97 -4.42
C GLY A 161 42.38 -0.18 -3.11
N GLY A 162 43.39 0.62 -2.77
CA GLY A 162 43.49 1.36 -1.50
C GLY A 162 42.64 2.63 -1.39
N VAL A 163 41.57 2.80 -2.17
CA VAL A 163 40.77 4.03 -2.15
C VAL A 163 40.01 4.16 -0.83
N LYS A 164 40.31 5.23 -0.08
CA LYS A 164 39.61 5.64 1.14
C LYS A 164 38.16 6.04 0.83
N PRO A 165 37.20 5.82 1.75
CA PRO A 165 35.83 6.31 1.58
C PRO A 165 35.80 7.81 1.25
N ILE A 166 34.95 8.21 0.30
CA ILE A 166 34.82 9.63 -0.04
C ILE A 166 34.20 10.44 1.11
N SER A 167 34.55 11.73 1.20
CA SER A 167 33.95 12.63 2.19
C SER A 167 32.48 12.90 1.88
N LYS A 168 31.66 13.15 2.92
CA LYS A 168 30.24 13.51 2.75
C LYS A 168 30.01 14.69 1.78
N LYS A 169 30.93 15.65 1.76
CA LYS A 169 30.90 16.78 0.81
C LYS A 169 31.06 16.32 -0.64
N ARG A 170 31.97 15.39 -0.92
CA ARG A 170 32.20 14.84 -2.27
C ARG A 170 31.13 13.83 -2.67
N ASP A 171 30.46 13.21 -1.69
CA ASP A 171 29.31 12.33 -1.90
C ASP A 171 28.03 13.09 -2.30
N ASP A 172 27.88 14.33 -1.85
CA ASP A 172 26.78 15.24 -2.20
C ASP A 172 27.21 16.27 -3.27
N GLN A 173 27.99 15.86 -4.27
CA GLN A 173 28.40 16.69 -5.40
C GLN A 173 28.37 15.91 -6.72
N SER A 174 27.73 16.46 -7.73
CA SER A 174 27.72 15.92 -9.10
C SER A 174 29.12 15.99 -9.73
N VAL A 175 29.52 14.94 -10.46
CA VAL A 175 30.72 15.00 -11.33
C VAL A 175 30.43 15.66 -12.68
N LYS A 176 29.15 15.75 -13.07
CA LYS A 176 28.73 16.41 -14.30
C LYS A 176 28.69 17.93 -14.14
N THR A 177 28.20 18.42 -13.00
CA THR A 177 27.90 19.86 -12.80
C THR A 177 28.47 20.49 -11.53
N GLY A 178 29.09 19.70 -10.63
CA GLY A 178 29.59 20.19 -9.33
C GLY A 178 28.50 20.52 -8.30
N ARG A 179 27.22 20.49 -8.68
CA ARG A 179 26.06 20.85 -7.86
C ARG A 179 25.74 19.77 -6.82
N THR A 180 25.15 20.16 -5.69
CA THR A 180 24.66 19.22 -4.67
C THR A 180 23.30 18.63 -5.01
N MET A 181 22.89 17.53 -4.35
CA MET A 181 21.54 16.93 -4.55
C MET A 181 20.45 17.98 -4.34
N LYS A 182 20.59 18.79 -3.28
CA LYS A 182 19.65 19.88 -2.97
C LYS A 182 19.64 20.97 -4.03
N GLN A 183 20.77 21.27 -4.66
CA GLN A 183 20.83 22.26 -5.75
C GLN A 183 20.16 21.73 -7.02
N ILE A 184 20.38 20.46 -7.38
CA ILE A 184 19.73 19.83 -8.54
C ILE A 184 18.19 19.76 -8.32
N ALA A 185 17.76 19.39 -7.10
CA ALA A 185 16.34 19.38 -6.71
C ALA A 185 15.69 20.78 -6.70
N ALA A 186 16.46 21.84 -6.44
CA ALA A 186 15.95 23.20 -6.38
C ALA A 186 15.93 23.91 -7.75
N ALA A 187 16.85 23.55 -8.65
CA ALA A 187 17.05 24.27 -9.91
C ALA A 187 15.95 24.05 -10.95
N ARG A 188 15.19 22.94 -10.86
CA ARG A 188 14.08 22.60 -11.78
C ARG A 188 14.44 22.60 -13.26
N ASP A 189 15.71 22.38 -13.60
CA ASP A 189 16.26 22.53 -14.98
C ASP A 189 15.63 21.59 -16.03
N ALA A 190 14.71 20.72 -15.63
CA ALA A 190 14.02 19.74 -16.47
C ALA A 190 12.48 19.70 -16.25
N GLU A 191 11.88 20.71 -15.61
CA GLU A 191 10.42 20.87 -15.56
C GLU A 191 9.93 21.79 -16.71
N TRP A 192 9.21 21.22 -17.68
CA TRP A 192 8.55 21.98 -18.75
C TRP A 192 7.42 22.86 -18.20
N GLN A 193 7.43 24.15 -18.54
CA GLN A 193 6.45 25.13 -18.04
C GLN A 193 5.36 25.42 -19.08
N SER A 194 4.10 25.34 -18.65
CA SER A 194 2.95 25.92 -19.37
C SER A 194 2.13 26.84 -18.46
N HIS A 195 2.44 28.14 -18.45
CA HIS A 195 1.53 29.16 -17.92
C HIS A 195 1.83 30.58 -18.40
N ARG A 196 0.79 31.24 -18.94
CA ARG A 196 0.50 32.70 -19.03
C ARG A 196 -0.68 32.87 -20.01
N VAL A 197 -1.70 33.71 -19.84
CA VAL A 197 -2.18 34.68 -18.80
C VAL A 197 -3.74 34.63 -18.82
N ASP A 198 -4.56 35.17 -17.90
CA ASP A 198 -4.38 35.93 -16.65
C ASP A 198 -5.61 35.69 -15.71
N GLU A 199 -5.70 36.37 -14.57
CA GLU A 199 -6.92 36.48 -13.74
C GLU A 199 -7.84 37.67 -14.13
N LYS A 200 -9.07 37.63 -13.59
CA LYS A 200 -10.10 38.69 -13.54
C LYS A 200 -10.87 39.00 -14.84
N ASP A 201 -11.92 38.21 -15.10
CA ASP A 201 -13.23 38.86 -15.29
C ASP A 201 -14.47 38.03 -14.87
N SER A 202 -15.43 38.75 -14.29
CA SER A 202 -16.87 38.46 -14.19
C SER A 202 -17.36 37.23 -13.40
N PHE A 203 -17.32 37.35 -12.06
CA PHE A 203 -18.30 36.69 -11.17
C PHE A 203 -19.77 36.90 -11.63
N LYS A 204 -20.06 38.01 -12.33
CA LYS A 204 -21.34 38.32 -13.01
C LYS A 204 -21.76 37.28 -14.06
N ALA A 205 -20.85 36.67 -14.82
CA ALA A 205 -21.21 35.65 -15.82
C ALA A 205 -21.79 34.36 -15.20
N ARG A 206 -21.47 34.11 -13.92
CA ARG A 206 -21.89 32.90 -13.19
C ARG A 206 -23.36 32.93 -12.77
N LEU A 207 -23.91 34.11 -12.47
CA LEU A 207 -25.32 34.30 -12.07
C LEU A 207 -26.30 34.13 -13.24
N ALA A 208 -26.01 34.74 -14.40
CA ALA A 208 -26.85 34.61 -15.60
C ALA A 208 -26.99 33.14 -16.09
N LYS A 209 -25.95 32.32 -15.84
CA LYS A 209 -25.92 30.90 -16.23
C LYS A 209 -26.76 30.01 -15.31
N VAL A 210 -27.06 30.44 -14.08
CA VAL A 210 -27.91 29.69 -13.13
C VAL A 210 -29.40 29.87 -13.47
N ALA A 211 -29.85 31.10 -13.72
CA ALA A 211 -31.25 31.38 -14.10
C ALA A 211 -31.68 30.62 -15.36
N ARG A 212 -30.80 30.55 -16.38
CA ARG A 212 -31.08 29.86 -17.65
C ARG A 212 -31.11 28.32 -17.51
N LYS A 213 -30.55 27.75 -16.44
CA LYS A 213 -30.48 26.29 -16.19
C LYS A 213 -31.76 25.72 -15.56
N ALA A 214 -32.65 26.58 -15.05
CA ALA A 214 -33.91 26.16 -14.46
C ALA A 214 -34.98 25.74 -15.51
N SER A 215 -34.98 26.33 -16.71
CA SER A 215 -36.01 26.07 -17.73
C SER A 215 -35.81 24.78 -18.54
N LEU A 216 -34.57 24.28 -18.65
CA LEU A 216 -34.24 23.08 -19.44
C LEU A 216 -34.60 21.75 -18.75
N LYS A 217 -34.97 21.78 -17.47
CA LYS A 217 -35.09 20.59 -16.61
C LYS A 217 -36.29 19.67 -16.91
N LYS A 218 -37.24 20.08 -17.77
CA LYS A 218 -38.46 19.30 -18.11
C LYS A 218 -38.33 18.34 -19.30
N LYS A 219 -37.25 18.38 -20.09
CA LYS A 219 -37.07 17.49 -21.27
C LYS A 219 -36.16 16.28 -21.05
N ASP A 220 -35.29 16.29 -20.04
CA ASP A 220 -34.35 15.18 -19.77
C ASP A 220 -34.97 14.00 -18.99
N GLU A 221 -35.93 14.26 -18.10
CA GLU A 221 -36.52 13.20 -17.24
C GLU A 221 -37.24 12.11 -18.04
N SER A 222 -37.83 12.45 -19.20
CA SER A 222 -38.48 11.48 -20.08
C SER A 222 -37.48 10.62 -20.88
N LYS A 223 -36.27 11.12 -21.13
CA LYS A 223 -35.22 10.41 -21.85
C LYS A 223 -34.47 9.44 -20.92
N ILE A 224 -34.09 9.91 -19.74
CA ILE A 224 -33.48 9.10 -18.67
C ILE A 224 -34.42 7.95 -18.24
N ARG A 225 -35.74 8.19 -18.16
CA ARG A 225 -36.73 7.14 -17.88
C ARG A 225 -36.88 6.10 -18.99
N ARG A 226 -36.55 6.40 -20.25
CA ARG A 226 -36.53 5.41 -21.34
C ARG A 226 -35.23 4.60 -21.35
N GLU A 227 -34.08 5.26 -21.21
CA GLU A 227 -32.76 4.60 -21.20
C GLU A 227 -32.55 3.71 -19.96
N GLY A 228 -33.06 4.09 -18.79
CA GLY A 228 -33.06 3.19 -17.63
C GLY A 228 -33.94 1.94 -17.82
N ARG A 229 -35.03 2.06 -18.59
CA ARG A 229 -36.00 0.97 -18.80
C ARG A 229 -35.57 -0.03 -19.88
N THR A 230 -34.66 0.36 -20.78
CA THR A 230 -33.98 -0.58 -21.69
C THR A 230 -32.79 -1.26 -21.03
N ARG A 231 -32.02 -0.55 -20.18
CA ARG A 231 -30.88 -1.14 -19.46
C ARG A 231 -31.30 -2.17 -18.42
N GLY A 232 -32.35 -1.89 -17.63
CA GLY A 232 -32.91 -2.84 -16.66
C GLY A 232 -33.31 -4.18 -17.30
N LYS A 233 -34.00 -4.14 -18.45
CA LYS A 233 -34.37 -5.34 -19.23
C LYS A 233 -33.17 -6.12 -19.80
N GLN A 234 -32.02 -5.49 -20.00
CA GLN A 234 -30.79 -6.18 -20.40
C GLN A 234 -30.06 -6.80 -19.19
N SER A 235 -30.03 -6.11 -18.03
CA SER A 235 -29.48 -6.69 -16.81
C SER A 235 -30.32 -7.85 -16.28
N GLU A 236 -31.66 -7.76 -16.31
CA GLU A 236 -32.55 -8.88 -15.96
C GLU A 236 -32.19 -10.12 -16.80
N LYS A 237 -32.11 -9.98 -18.14
CA LYS A 237 -31.72 -11.05 -19.06
C LYS A 237 -30.34 -11.68 -18.83
N ARG A 238 -29.37 -10.96 -18.25
CA ARG A 238 -28.03 -11.51 -17.95
C ARG A 238 -28.02 -12.36 -16.67
N PHE A 239 -28.99 -12.17 -15.78
CA PHE A 239 -29.20 -12.97 -14.58
C PHE A 239 -30.42 -13.92 -14.68
N GLU A 240 -31.18 -13.87 -15.78
CA GLU A 240 -32.18 -14.88 -16.17
C GLU A 240 -31.50 -16.18 -16.62
N GLY A 241 -31.17 -17.01 -15.63
CA GLY A 241 -30.75 -18.39 -15.81
C GLY A 241 -30.85 -19.14 -14.48
N GLN A 242 -31.05 -20.45 -14.53
CA GLN A 242 -30.99 -21.30 -13.34
C GLN A 242 -29.61 -21.18 -12.67
N LEU A 243 -29.59 -20.82 -11.39
CA LEU A 243 -28.42 -20.97 -10.51
C LEU A 243 -28.64 -22.22 -9.66
N GLY A 244 -28.25 -23.37 -10.20
CA GLY A 244 -28.79 -24.65 -9.77
C GLY A 244 -30.32 -24.62 -9.86
N ASP A 245 -31.00 -25.16 -8.86
CA ASP A 245 -32.48 -25.21 -8.81
C ASP A 245 -33.14 -23.88 -8.40
N VAL A 246 -32.37 -22.83 -8.10
CA VAL A 246 -32.90 -21.58 -7.53
C VAL A 246 -33.18 -20.54 -8.62
N SER A 247 -34.45 -20.14 -8.74
CA SER A 247 -34.86 -18.97 -9.54
C SER A 247 -34.79 -17.68 -8.72
N LEU A 248 -34.03 -16.69 -9.21
CA LEU A 248 -33.92 -15.35 -8.59
C LEU A 248 -35.29 -14.65 -8.45
N LEU A 249 -36.25 -14.97 -9.32
CA LEU A 249 -37.59 -14.39 -9.29
C LEU A 249 -38.43 -14.84 -8.09
N ASN A 250 -38.06 -15.95 -7.45
CA ASN A 250 -38.74 -16.51 -6.27
C ASN A 250 -38.15 -15.97 -4.95
N LEU A 251 -37.02 -15.25 -4.99
CA LEU A 251 -36.37 -14.73 -3.79
C LEU A 251 -37.12 -13.55 -3.16
N PRO A 252 -37.03 -13.36 -1.83
CA PRO A 252 -37.68 -12.25 -1.14
C PRO A 252 -37.33 -10.90 -1.74
N LYS A 253 -38.33 -10.03 -1.91
CA LYS A 253 -38.10 -8.66 -2.42
C LYS A 253 -37.36 -7.84 -1.37
N ALA A 254 -36.28 -7.17 -1.77
CA ALA A 254 -35.52 -6.26 -0.93
C ALA A 254 -34.98 -5.07 -1.74
N ARG A 255 -35.09 -3.88 -1.16
CA ARG A 255 -34.44 -2.66 -1.69
C ARG A 255 -32.96 -2.65 -1.30
N PRO A 256 -32.08 -1.96 -2.05
CA PRO A 256 -30.69 -1.79 -1.64
C PRO A 256 -30.63 -0.88 -0.39
N HIS A 257 -30.14 -1.41 0.72
CA HIS A 257 -29.98 -0.71 2.00
C HIS A 257 -28.72 -1.20 2.74
N PHE A 258 -28.34 -0.52 3.82
CA PHE A 258 -27.24 -0.96 4.68
C PHE A 258 -27.61 -2.25 5.42
N VAL A 259 -26.72 -3.24 5.39
CA VAL A 259 -26.84 -4.50 6.11
C VAL A 259 -25.65 -4.58 7.06
N GLU A 260 -25.87 -4.84 8.36
CA GLU A 260 -24.76 -4.88 9.31
C GLU A 260 -23.77 -6.00 8.93
N PRO A 261 -22.46 -5.73 8.73
CA PRO A 261 -21.57 -6.72 8.18
C PRO A 261 -21.36 -7.94 9.10
N MET A 262 -21.46 -9.15 8.54
CA MET A 262 -21.21 -10.42 9.22
C MET A 262 -19.75 -10.55 9.70
N LYS A 263 -19.53 -11.01 10.92
CA LYS A 263 -18.23 -10.90 11.62
C LYS A 263 -17.56 -12.28 11.75
N PRO A 264 -16.33 -12.49 11.25
CA PRO A 264 -15.62 -13.74 11.46
C PRO A 264 -15.21 -13.94 12.93
N LYS A 265 -15.19 -15.20 13.37
CA LYS A 265 -14.66 -15.65 14.67
C LYS A 265 -13.14 -15.88 14.57
N LEU A 266 -12.34 -15.43 15.53
CA LEU A 266 -10.93 -15.81 15.60
C LEU A 266 -10.82 -17.28 16.02
N VAL A 267 -9.93 -18.02 15.38
CA VAL A 267 -9.54 -19.38 15.74
C VAL A 267 -8.03 -19.54 15.53
N ASP A 268 -7.36 -20.31 16.39
CA ASP A 268 -5.91 -20.56 16.31
C ASP A 268 -5.56 -21.62 15.25
N HIS A 269 -6.46 -22.58 15.05
CA HIS A 269 -6.30 -23.70 14.15
C HIS A 269 -7.49 -23.80 13.18
N PRO A 270 -7.29 -24.27 11.94
CA PRO A 270 -8.39 -24.61 11.05
C PRO A 270 -9.34 -25.64 11.68
N PRO A 271 -10.66 -25.54 11.45
CA PRO A 271 -11.59 -26.60 11.82
C PRO A 271 -11.26 -27.90 11.07
N THR A 272 -11.27 -29.02 11.79
CA THR A 272 -11.04 -30.36 11.23
C THR A 272 -12.25 -30.95 10.51
N THR A 273 -13.42 -30.29 10.59
CA THR A 273 -14.68 -30.74 9.99
C THR A 273 -15.50 -29.60 9.38
N GLY A 274 -16.39 -29.95 8.45
CA GLY A 274 -17.23 -29.03 7.68
C GLY A 274 -16.64 -28.70 6.30
N ASP A 275 -17.48 -28.23 5.38
CA ASP A 275 -17.06 -27.83 4.04
C ASP A 275 -16.72 -26.34 3.99
N TRP A 276 -15.42 -26.04 3.98
CA TRP A 276 -14.86 -24.70 4.06
C TRP A 276 -14.19 -24.27 2.76
N VAL A 277 -14.42 -23.02 2.37
CA VAL A 277 -13.59 -22.29 1.40
C VAL A 277 -12.78 -21.24 2.13
N TYR A 278 -11.52 -21.10 1.75
CA TYR A 278 -10.60 -20.12 2.32
C TYR A 278 -10.28 -19.01 1.32
N GLU A 279 -10.50 -17.77 1.73
CA GLU A 279 -10.16 -16.55 0.99
C GLU A 279 -8.97 -15.86 1.69
N LEU A 280 -8.24 -15.02 0.95
CA LEU A 280 -7.21 -14.17 1.53
C LEU A 280 -7.82 -13.23 2.57
N LYS A 281 -7.25 -13.16 3.78
CA LYS A 281 -7.58 -12.07 4.70
C LYS A 281 -6.88 -10.80 4.22
N PHE A 282 -7.68 -9.78 3.91
CA PHE A 282 -7.19 -8.45 3.60
C PHE A 282 -6.96 -7.62 4.87
N ASP A 283 -6.09 -6.62 4.75
CA ASP A 283 -5.85 -5.58 5.75
C ASP A 283 -6.21 -4.20 5.18
N GLY A 284 -7.27 -3.60 5.73
CA GLY A 284 -7.95 -2.45 5.12
C GLY A 284 -9.18 -1.98 5.89
N ILE A 285 -10.14 -1.42 5.15
CA ILE A 285 -11.41 -0.88 5.67
C ILE A 285 -12.59 -1.56 4.98
N ARG A 286 -13.35 -2.35 5.75
CA ARG A 286 -14.59 -2.96 5.30
C ARG A 286 -15.64 -1.91 4.89
N ALA A 287 -16.14 -2.06 3.68
CA ALA A 287 -17.14 -1.19 3.08
C ALA A 287 -18.25 -2.01 2.42
N LEU A 288 -19.49 -1.66 2.71
CA LEU A 288 -20.63 -2.05 1.89
C LEU A 288 -20.80 -1.03 0.76
N ALA A 289 -20.89 -1.54 -0.46
CA ALA A 289 -21.20 -0.76 -1.64
C ALA A 289 -22.67 -0.96 -2.01
N ILE A 290 -23.50 0.05 -1.73
CA ILE A 290 -24.95 0.04 -1.92
C ILE A 290 -25.24 0.84 -3.19
N LYS A 291 -25.74 0.16 -4.22
CA LYS A 291 -26.04 0.73 -5.53
C LYS A 291 -27.55 0.83 -5.74
N ASN A 292 -28.00 2.01 -6.17
CA ASN A 292 -29.33 2.23 -6.73
C ASN A 292 -29.19 3.06 -8.01
N ARG A 293 -29.38 2.39 -9.16
CA ARG A 293 -29.07 2.86 -10.51
C ARG A 293 -27.63 3.38 -10.58
N ARG A 294 -27.42 4.66 -10.91
CA ARG A 294 -26.08 5.28 -10.93
C ARG A 294 -25.64 5.84 -9.56
N ALA A 295 -26.50 5.85 -8.55
CA ALA A 295 -26.12 6.31 -7.22
C ALA A 295 -25.47 5.16 -6.43
N VAL A 296 -24.25 5.39 -5.95
CA VAL A 296 -23.52 4.46 -5.07
C VAL A 296 -23.27 5.13 -3.74
N GLN A 297 -23.56 4.43 -2.65
CA GLN A 297 -23.13 4.77 -1.31
C GLN A 297 -22.10 3.74 -0.86
N LEU A 298 -20.91 4.20 -0.44
CA LEU A 298 -19.95 3.37 0.27
C LEU A 298 -20.15 3.63 1.76
N ILE A 299 -20.44 2.58 2.53
CA ILE A 299 -20.74 2.69 3.96
C ILE A 299 -19.82 1.76 4.73
N SER A 300 -19.16 2.27 5.76
CA SER A 300 -18.30 1.47 6.65
C SER A 300 -19.14 0.47 7.47
N ARG A 301 -18.44 -0.45 8.14
CA ARG A 301 -18.99 -1.32 9.19
C ARG A 301 -19.75 -0.63 10.34
N ASN A 302 -19.66 0.69 10.47
CA ASN A 302 -20.31 1.49 11.51
C ASN A 302 -21.09 2.67 10.93
N GLU A 303 -21.71 2.46 9.77
CA GLU A 303 -22.63 3.39 9.10
C GLU A 303 -22.04 4.76 8.69
N LYS A 304 -20.70 4.88 8.67
CA LYS A 304 -20.04 6.09 8.19
C LYS A 304 -19.91 6.07 6.68
N LYS A 305 -20.33 7.15 6.02
CA LYS A 305 -20.12 7.37 4.59
C LYS A 305 -18.63 7.39 4.26
N LEU A 306 -18.23 6.61 3.24
CA LEU A 306 -16.85 6.47 2.77
C LEU A 306 -16.64 7.03 1.34
N ASN A 307 -17.70 7.44 0.62
CA ASN A 307 -17.58 7.96 -0.75
C ASN A 307 -16.55 9.08 -0.92
N ASP A 308 -16.46 9.96 0.08
CA ASP A 308 -15.58 11.15 0.03
C ASP A 308 -14.12 10.78 0.34
N ARG A 309 -13.88 9.57 0.89
CA ARG A 309 -12.54 8.96 1.10
C ARG A 309 -12.12 8.09 -0.08
N PHE A 310 -13.06 7.37 -0.70
CA PHE A 310 -12.80 6.41 -1.78
C PHE A 310 -13.70 6.67 -3.02
N PRO A 311 -13.56 7.84 -3.69
CA PRO A 311 -14.43 8.23 -4.78
C PRO A 311 -14.25 7.36 -6.04
N GLU A 312 -13.06 6.85 -6.32
CA GLU A 312 -12.77 5.87 -7.38
C GLU A 312 -13.46 4.52 -7.14
N VAL A 313 -13.49 4.02 -5.90
CA VAL A 313 -14.25 2.81 -5.56
C VAL A 313 -15.76 3.02 -5.80
N ALA A 314 -16.28 4.20 -5.42
CA ALA A 314 -17.68 4.54 -5.65
C ALA A 314 -18.02 4.66 -7.15
N ARG A 315 -17.12 5.25 -7.96
CA ARG A 315 -17.25 5.31 -9.42
C ARG A 315 -17.24 3.92 -10.05
N ALA A 316 -16.24 3.09 -9.75
CA ALA A 316 -16.11 1.76 -10.33
C ALA A 316 -17.29 0.81 -9.95
N THR A 317 -17.85 0.96 -8.75
CA THR A 317 -19.09 0.26 -8.35
C THR A 317 -20.30 0.67 -9.20
N ALA A 318 -20.37 1.94 -9.62
CA ALA A 318 -21.49 2.44 -10.40
C ALA A 318 -21.58 1.78 -11.79
N ASP A 319 -20.46 1.24 -12.29
CA ASP A 319 -20.36 0.57 -13.58
C ASP A 319 -20.75 -0.92 -13.57
N PHE A 320 -21.03 -1.53 -12.41
CA PHE A 320 -21.56 -2.90 -12.33
C PHE A 320 -22.80 -3.09 -13.21
N GLU A 321 -22.99 -4.27 -13.82
CA GLU A 321 -24.13 -4.53 -14.72
C GLU A 321 -25.43 -4.93 -13.98
N ALA A 322 -25.75 -4.18 -12.92
CA ALA A 322 -27.02 -4.26 -12.19
C ALA A 322 -27.60 -2.86 -11.94
N ASP A 323 -28.93 -2.78 -11.91
CA ASP A 323 -29.66 -1.56 -11.51
C ASP A 323 -29.65 -1.40 -9.98
N GLU A 324 -29.75 -2.48 -9.21
CA GLU A 324 -29.65 -2.45 -7.75
C GLU A 324 -28.71 -3.55 -7.27
N CYS A 325 -27.81 -3.24 -6.34
CA CYS A 325 -27.05 -4.27 -5.63
C CYS A 325 -26.55 -3.80 -4.26
N VAL A 326 -26.30 -4.73 -3.35
CA VAL A 326 -25.55 -4.50 -2.10
C VAL A 326 -24.40 -5.50 -2.05
N VAL A 327 -23.17 -4.99 -2.08
CA VAL A 327 -21.92 -5.77 -2.14
C VAL A 327 -21.10 -5.51 -0.88
N ASP A 328 -20.52 -6.57 -0.30
CA ASP A 328 -19.66 -6.52 0.89
C ASP A 328 -18.21 -6.81 0.49
N GLY A 329 -17.28 -5.97 0.95
CA GLY A 329 -15.88 -6.01 0.54
C GLY A 329 -14.94 -5.22 1.44
N GLU A 330 -13.63 -5.34 1.19
CA GLU A 330 -12.59 -4.59 1.89
C GLU A 330 -11.90 -3.60 0.94
N VAL A 331 -11.85 -2.32 1.30
CA VAL A 331 -11.00 -1.34 0.61
C VAL A 331 -9.59 -1.42 1.17
N VAL A 332 -8.60 -1.65 0.31
CA VAL A 332 -7.18 -1.82 0.66
C VAL A 332 -6.31 -0.88 -0.16
N ALA A 333 -5.16 -0.52 0.39
CA ALA A 333 -4.02 -0.03 -0.39
C ALA A 333 -3.01 -1.16 -0.56
N MET A 334 -2.46 -1.32 -1.75
CA MET A 334 -1.51 -2.37 -2.09
C MET A 334 -0.07 -1.83 -2.06
N ASP A 335 0.89 -2.65 -1.60
CA ASP A 335 2.31 -2.38 -1.77
C ASP A 335 2.82 -2.82 -3.16
N GLU A 336 4.12 -2.58 -3.42
CA GLU A 336 4.80 -2.90 -4.67
C GLU A 336 4.80 -4.42 -4.97
N GLU A 337 4.70 -5.26 -3.94
CA GLU A 337 4.57 -6.72 -4.07
C GLU A 337 3.10 -7.20 -4.17
N GLY A 338 2.13 -6.30 -4.19
CA GLY A 338 0.71 -6.62 -4.31
C GLY A 338 0.09 -7.17 -3.02
N ARG A 339 0.59 -6.80 -1.85
CA ARG A 339 0.01 -7.14 -0.54
C ARG A 339 -0.79 -5.95 0.00
N SER A 340 -1.93 -6.22 0.63
CA SER A 340 -2.73 -5.17 1.31
C SER A 340 -2.01 -4.66 2.55
N SER A 341 -1.96 -3.34 2.75
CA SER A 341 -1.40 -2.70 3.94
C SER A 341 -2.26 -1.54 4.44
N PHE A 342 -2.80 -1.67 5.65
CA PHE A 342 -3.54 -0.61 6.31
C PHE A 342 -2.68 0.62 6.63
N GLN A 343 -1.38 0.44 6.88
CA GLN A 343 -0.45 1.56 7.07
C GLN A 343 -0.25 2.37 5.79
N LEU A 344 -0.24 1.73 4.61
CA LEU A 344 -0.25 2.45 3.33
C LEU A 344 -1.58 3.16 3.11
N LEU A 345 -2.70 2.52 3.41
CA LEU A 345 -4.05 3.10 3.27
C LEU A 345 -4.23 4.36 4.13
N GLN A 346 -3.68 4.37 5.35
CA GLN A 346 -3.70 5.55 6.22
C GLN A 346 -2.70 6.64 5.80
N ARG A 347 -1.60 6.28 5.14
CA ARG A 347 -0.66 7.26 4.59
C ARG A 347 -1.17 7.93 3.33
N SER A 348 -1.78 7.21 2.40
CA SER A 348 -2.38 7.81 1.20
C SER A 348 -3.43 8.85 1.56
N GLU A 349 -4.28 8.55 2.55
CA GLU A 349 -5.26 9.50 3.12
C GLU A 349 -4.64 10.77 3.72
N LEU A 350 -3.46 10.67 4.35
CA LEU A 350 -2.78 11.82 4.97
C LEU A 350 -1.92 12.62 4.00
N ASP A 351 -1.31 11.95 3.01
CA ASP A 351 -0.36 12.53 2.06
C ASP A 351 -0.97 12.99 0.75
N GLY A 352 -2.21 12.56 0.44
CA GLY A 352 -2.81 12.79 -0.88
C GLY A 352 -2.05 12.08 -2.00
N LYS A 353 -1.33 11.00 -1.66
CA LYS A 353 -0.54 10.18 -2.58
C LYS A 353 -1.34 8.95 -2.96
N ASP A 354 -1.48 8.71 -4.26
CA ASP A 354 -2.18 7.54 -4.80
C ASP A 354 -1.37 6.26 -4.56
N ALA A 355 -1.59 5.60 -3.42
CA ALA A 355 -1.28 4.18 -3.30
C ALA A 355 -2.27 3.39 -4.17
N PRO A 356 -1.88 2.28 -4.84
CA PRO A 356 -2.81 1.49 -5.63
C PRO A 356 -3.96 0.95 -4.77
N LEU A 357 -5.13 1.59 -4.89
CA LEU A 357 -6.34 1.20 -4.15
C LEU A 357 -7.06 0.07 -4.86
N ALA A 358 -7.53 -0.90 -4.08
CA ALA A 358 -8.42 -1.95 -4.56
C ALA A 358 -9.59 -2.14 -3.59
N PHE A 359 -10.76 -2.48 -4.12
CA PHE A 359 -11.93 -2.91 -3.37
C PHE A 359 -12.15 -4.39 -3.65
N TYR A 360 -11.70 -5.23 -2.72
CA TYR A 360 -11.85 -6.68 -2.81
C TYR A 360 -13.24 -7.08 -2.33
N VAL A 361 -14.14 -7.32 -3.27
CA VAL A 361 -15.53 -7.71 -3.00
C VAL A 361 -15.63 -9.21 -2.80
N PHE A 362 -16.26 -9.63 -1.71
CA PHE A 362 -16.25 -11.03 -1.29
C PHE A 362 -17.63 -11.62 -1.02
N ASP A 363 -18.69 -10.82 -0.96
CA ASP A 363 -20.08 -11.28 -0.86
C ASP A 363 -21.09 -10.32 -1.54
N LEU A 364 -22.27 -10.84 -1.89
CA LEU A 364 -23.37 -10.12 -2.55
C LEU A 364 -24.67 -10.39 -1.78
N LEU A 365 -25.27 -9.33 -1.22
CA LEU A 365 -26.38 -9.42 -0.25
C LEU A 365 -27.74 -9.10 -0.88
N GLN A 366 -27.76 -8.32 -1.95
CA GLN A 366 -28.96 -7.92 -2.69
C GLN A 366 -28.58 -7.71 -4.17
N LEU A 367 -29.50 -8.07 -5.07
CA LEU A 367 -29.35 -7.88 -6.51
C LEU A 367 -30.72 -7.63 -7.15
N ASN A 368 -30.86 -6.56 -7.95
CA ASN A 368 -32.04 -6.22 -8.77
C ASN A 368 -33.39 -6.45 -8.05
N GLY A 369 -33.55 -5.87 -6.86
CA GLY A 369 -34.76 -5.94 -6.06
C GLY A 369 -34.94 -7.23 -5.23
N ARG A 370 -33.95 -8.13 -5.18
CA ARG A 370 -34.01 -9.44 -4.51
C ARG A 370 -32.95 -9.58 -3.42
N SER A 371 -33.37 -10.07 -2.25
CA SER A 371 -32.48 -10.42 -1.14
C SER A 371 -31.76 -11.73 -1.45
N LEU A 372 -30.44 -11.74 -1.29
CA LEU A 372 -29.60 -12.93 -1.41
C LEU A 372 -29.13 -13.44 -0.05
N ILE A 373 -29.43 -12.74 1.05
CA ILE A 373 -28.95 -13.04 2.42
C ILE A 373 -29.22 -14.51 2.81
N GLY A 374 -30.38 -15.04 2.45
CA GLY A 374 -30.78 -16.43 2.73
C GLY A 374 -30.27 -17.49 1.75
N LEU A 375 -29.48 -17.14 0.73
CA LEU A 375 -28.85 -18.11 -0.17
C LEU A 375 -27.56 -18.67 0.44
N PRO A 376 -27.16 -19.92 0.11
CA PRO A 376 -25.80 -20.43 0.29
C PRO A 376 -24.71 -19.48 -0.24
N LEU A 377 -23.58 -19.41 0.46
CA LEU A 377 -22.43 -18.57 0.08
C LEU A 377 -21.94 -18.87 -1.34
N THR A 378 -21.94 -20.14 -1.75
CA THR A 378 -21.59 -20.58 -3.11
C THR A 378 -22.39 -19.82 -4.18
N LEU A 379 -23.72 -19.79 -4.07
CA LEU A 379 -24.60 -19.08 -5.01
C LEU A 379 -24.41 -17.55 -4.95
N ARG A 380 -24.23 -16.97 -3.76
CA ARG A 380 -23.95 -15.52 -3.61
C ARG A 380 -22.65 -15.13 -4.29
N LYS A 381 -21.59 -15.94 -4.14
CA LYS A 381 -20.29 -15.72 -4.80
C LYS A 381 -20.35 -15.94 -6.31
N GLU A 382 -21.11 -16.91 -6.80
CA GLU A 382 -21.31 -17.10 -8.24
C GLU A 382 -21.97 -15.88 -8.89
N LEU A 383 -23.04 -15.36 -8.28
CA LEU A 383 -23.70 -14.12 -8.70
C LEU A 383 -22.76 -12.91 -8.65
N LEU A 384 -21.92 -12.81 -7.61
CA LEU A 384 -20.91 -11.76 -7.51
C LEU A 384 -19.89 -11.82 -8.65
N THR A 385 -19.40 -13.01 -9.01
CA THR A 385 -18.48 -13.19 -10.15
C THR A 385 -19.13 -12.77 -11.48
N ARG A 386 -20.44 -13.01 -11.66
CA ARG A 386 -21.17 -12.57 -12.87
C ARG A 386 -21.38 -11.05 -12.93
N LEU A 387 -21.41 -10.38 -11.76
CA LEU A 387 -21.64 -8.93 -11.58
C LEU A 387 -20.36 -8.09 -11.73
N VAL A 388 -19.23 -8.59 -11.23
CA VAL A 388 -17.95 -7.87 -11.20
C VAL A 388 -17.26 -7.98 -12.57
N PRO A 389 -16.86 -6.86 -13.20
CA PRO A 389 -16.16 -6.91 -14.49
C PRO A 389 -14.79 -7.60 -14.35
N PRO A 390 -14.39 -8.52 -15.27
CA PRO A 390 -13.13 -9.26 -15.17
C PRO A 390 -11.85 -8.41 -15.17
N SER A 391 -11.93 -7.18 -15.67
CA SER A 391 -10.80 -6.26 -15.91
C SER A 391 -10.82 -5.03 -14.98
N GLY A 392 -11.43 -5.14 -13.79
CA GLY A 392 -11.48 -4.04 -12.83
C GLY A 392 -10.16 -3.79 -12.11
N ASP A 393 -9.43 -2.73 -12.47
CA ASP A 393 -8.22 -2.31 -11.73
C ASP A 393 -8.53 -2.01 -10.26
N ILE A 394 -9.66 -1.32 -10.01
CA ILE A 394 -10.13 -0.90 -8.69
C ILE A 394 -10.99 -1.97 -8.00
N VAL A 395 -12.07 -2.45 -8.62
CA VAL A 395 -12.93 -3.49 -8.00
C VAL A 395 -12.47 -4.86 -8.43
N ARG A 396 -12.19 -5.73 -7.45
CA ARG A 396 -11.65 -7.07 -7.66
C ARG A 396 -12.47 -8.11 -6.90
N PHE A 397 -12.79 -9.23 -7.54
CA PHE A 397 -13.43 -10.34 -6.84
C PHE A 397 -12.44 -11.06 -5.93
N SER A 398 -12.82 -11.30 -4.67
CA SER A 398 -12.10 -12.18 -3.75
C SER A 398 -12.45 -13.64 -4.05
N GLY A 399 -11.60 -14.30 -4.85
CA GLY A 399 -11.69 -15.72 -5.12
C GLY A 399 -11.28 -16.58 -3.93
N ALA A 400 -11.82 -17.80 -3.85
CA ALA A 400 -11.33 -18.81 -2.94
C ALA A 400 -9.95 -19.29 -3.40
N LEU A 401 -9.01 -19.41 -2.46
CA LEU A 401 -7.66 -19.95 -2.67
C LEU A 401 -7.64 -21.48 -2.64
N GLY A 402 -8.64 -22.09 -1.99
CA GLY A 402 -8.78 -23.54 -1.85
C GLY A 402 -9.59 -23.92 -0.60
N THR A 403 -9.50 -25.20 -0.25
CA THR A 403 -10.20 -25.84 0.87
C THR A 403 -9.26 -26.26 2.01
N GLU A 404 -7.97 -26.40 1.73
CA GLU A 404 -6.97 -26.91 2.66
C GLU A 404 -6.23 -25.77 3.38
N ALA A 405 -6.77 -25.27 4.49
CA ALA A 405 -6.11 -24.23 5.26
C ALA A 405 -4.74 -24.65 5.83
N GLU A 406 -4.52 -25.94 6.08
CA GLU A 406 -3.25 -26.48 6.54
C GLU A 406 -2.14 -26.32 5.49
N THR A 407 -2.48 -26.50 4.21
CA THR A 407 -1.58 -26.25 3.06
C THR A 407 -1.45 -24.75 2.77
N LEU A 408 -2.54 -23.98 2.90
CA LEU A 408 -2.57 -22.55 2.55
C LEU A 408 -1.88 -21.64 3.60
N LEU A 409 -2.07 -21.87 4.90
CA LEU A 409 -1.54 -20.99 5.95
C LEU A 409 -0.01 -20.84 5.95
N PRO A 410 0.79 -21.91 5.78
CA PRO A 410 2.24 -21.80 5.61
C PRO A 410 2.61 -20.89 4.44
N GLU A 411 1.87 -20.95 3.33
CA GLU A 411 2.14 -20.15 2.13
C GLU A 411 1.79 -18.67 2.31
N ILE A 412 0.62 -18.39 2.91
CA ILE A 412 0.22 -17.03 3.31
C ILE A 412 1.28 -16.43 4.25
N LYS A 413 1.72 -17.19 5.26
CA LYS A 413 2.77 -16.77 6.20
C LYS A 413 4.12 -16.54 5.49
N ARG A 414 4.52 -17.42 4.57
CA ARG A 414 5.76 -17.30 3.78
C ARG A 414 5.79 -16.03 2.93
N ARG A 415 4.64 -15.63 2.37
CA ARG A 415 4.47 -14.39 1.58
C ARG A 415 4.33 -13.12 2.43
N GLY A 416 4.30 -13.25 3.76
CA GLY A 416 4.08 -12.13 4.68
C GLY A 416 2.66 -11.56 4.60
N LEU A 417 1.70 -12.36 4.12
CA LEU A 417 0.29 -11.99 4.03
C LEU A 417 -0.38 -12.12 5.40
N GLU A 418 -1.47 -11.37 5.57
CA GLU A 418 -2.15 -11.15 6.85
C GLU A 418 -2.80 -12.42 7.45
N GLY A 419 -3.39 -13.28 6.61
CA GLY A 419 -4.06 -14.51 7.06
C GLY A 419 -5.05 -15.06 6.05
N LEU A 420 -5.97 -15.91 6.54
CA LEU A 420 -7.11 -16.44 5.78
C LEU A 420 -8.44 -16.07 6.44
N ILE A 421 -9.48 -15.91 5.63
CA ILE A 421 -10.88 -15.96 6.05
C ILE A 421 -11.47 -17.28 5.57
N GLY A 422 -11.79 -18.17 6.50
CA GLY A 422 -12.53 -19.40 6.19
C GLY A 422 -14.03 -19.13 6.24
N LYS A 423 -14.79 -19.66 5.29
CA LYS A 423 -16.24 -19.56 5.23
C LYS A 423 -16.86 -20.91 4.86
N GLN A 424 -17.93 -21.32 5.52
CA GLN A 424 -18.65 -22.54 5.14
C GLN A 424 -19.45 -22.32 3.85
N ARG A 425 -19.38 -23.26 2.90
CA ARG A 425 -19.98 -23.10 1.56
C ARG A 425 -21.50 -22.90 1.57
N ASP A 426 -22.19 -23.63 2.43
CA ASP A 426 -23.65 -23.58 2.49
C ASP A 426 -24.16 -22.57 3.53
N SER A 427 -23.27 -21.77 4.12
CA SER A 427 -23.67 -20.74 5.09
C SER A 427 -24.44 -19.60 4.42
N VAL A 428 -25.61 -19.29 5.00
CA VAL A 428 -26.34 -18.04 4.75
C VAL A 428 -25.55 -16.85 5.31
N TYR A 429 -25.87 -15.64 4.86
CA TYR A 429 -25.30 -14.43 5.46
C TYR A 429 -26.06 -14.09 6.75
N GLU A 430 -25.34 -13.85 7.85
CA GLU A 430 -25.93 -13.50 9.15
C GLU A 430 -25.54 -12.07 9.56
N PRO A 431 -26.37 -11.05 9.25
CA PRO A 431 -26.05 -9.65 9.54
C PRO A 431 -25.65 -9.41 11.00
N GLY A 432 -24.53 -8.73 11.20
CA GLY A 432 -24.00 -8.38 12.53
C GLY A 432 -23.50 -9.52 13.42
N ARG A 433 -23.82 -10.79 13.11
CA ARG A 433 -23.50 -11.94 13.96
C ARG A 433 -22.04 -12.40 13.83
N ARG A 434 -21.59 -13.14 14.84
CA ARG A 434 -20.32 -13.90 14.90
C ARG A 434 -20.61 -15.34 15.31
N SER A 435 -21.37 -16.06 14.49
CA SER A 435 -21.74 -17.47 14.72
C SER A 435 -20.54 -18.42 14.69
N GLY A 436 -19.57 -18.14 13.83
CA GLY A 436 -18.41 -18.97 13.58
C GLY A 436 -18.44 -19.71 12.25
N VAL A 437 -19.51 -19.63 11.45
CA VAL A 437 -19.51 -20.16 10.06
C VAL A 437 -18.61 -19.34 9.13
N TRP A 438 -18.21 -18.14 9.57
CA TRP A 438 -17.03 -17.42 9.09
C TRP A 438 -15.98 -17.39 10.21
N ILE A 439 -14.74 -17.74 9.86
CA ILE A 439 -13.57 -17.72 10.74
C ILE A 439 -12.47 -16.84 10.16
N LYS A 440 -11.57 -16.34 11.02
CA LYS A 440 -10.31 -15.70 10.64
C LYS A 440 -9.15 -16.46 11.27
N LEU A 441 -8.16 -16.80 10.45
CA LEU A 441 -6.89 -17.39 10.84
C LEU A 441 -5.81 -16.35 10.55
N LYS A 442 -5.02 -15.93 11.55
CA LYS A 442 -4.02 -14.86 11.40
C LYS A 442 -2.62 -15.45 11.26
N CYS A 443 -1.84 -14.91 10.32
CA CYS A 443 -0.41 -15.22 10.20
C CYS A 443 0.47 -14.21 10.95
N VAL A 444 -0.09 -13.07 11.34
CA VAL A 444 0.57 -12.01 12.11
C VAL A 444 -0.21 -11.65 13.37
N ASN A 445 0.51 -11.34 14.44
CA ASN A 445 -0.09 -10.85 15.69
C ASN A 445 -0.40 -9.37 15.55
N GLU A 446 -1.65 -9.06 15.24
CA GLU A 446 -2.13 -7.70 15.02
C GLU A 446 -3.53 -7.51 15.61
N GLN A 447 -3.76 -6.37 16.28
CA GLN A 447 -5.04 -6.10 16.92
C GLN A 447 -5.32 -4.58 17.00
N GLU A 448 -6.59 -4.29 17.18
CA GLU A 448 -7.11 -2.99 17.57
C GLU A 448 -6.85 -2.72 19.05
N PHE A 449 -6.47 -1.48 19.38
CA PHE A 449 -6.28 -0.97 20.74
C PHE A 449 -6.83 0.45 20.87
N VAL A 450 -7.14 0.88 22.08
CA VAL A 450 -7.59 2.24 22.40
C VAL A 450 -6.41 3.03 22.95
N ILE A 451 -6.17 4.22 22.40
CA ILE A 451 -5.17 5.16 22.90
C ILE A 451 -5.73 5.86 24.14
N GLY A 452 -5.00 5.78 25.26
CA GLY A 452 -5.36 6.45 26.52
C GLY A 452 -4.39 7.57 26.93
N GLY A 453 -3.28 7.74 26.22
CA GLY A 453 -2.30 8.79 26.50
C GLY A 453 -1.04 8.66 25.65
N TYR A 454 -0.07 9.53 25.91
CA TYR A 454 1.24 9.48 25.28
C TYR A 454 2.34 9.99 26.22
N THR A 455 3.56 9.51 26.01
CA THR A 455 4.74 9.93 26.79
C THR A 455 5.33 11.23 26.20
N PRO A 456 6.11 12.00 26.99
CA PRO A 456 6.95 13.06 26.47
C PRO A 456 7.80 12.63 25.27
N PRO A 457 8.22 13.56 24.40
CA PRO A 457 9.20 13.29 23.36
C PRO A 457 10.50 12.74 23.96
N ALA A 458 11.18 11.87 23.20
CA ALA A 458 12.46 11.28 23.57
C ALA A 458 13.40 11.19 22.37
N GLY A 459 14.69 11.38 22.61
CA GLY A 459 15.70 11.45 21.55
C GLY A 459 15.41 12.60 20.56
N ALA A 460 15.49 12.31 19.26
CA ALA A 460 15.27 13.31 18.20
C ALA A 460 13.78 13.63 17.90
N ARG A 461 12.81 13.05 18.62
CA ARG A 461 11.37 13.27 18.36
C ARG A 461 10.89 14.58 18.99
N LYS A 462 10.00 15.30 18.30
CA LYS A 462 9.50 16.62 18.74
C LYS A 462 8.13 16.63 19.42
N HIS A 463 7.28 15.60 19.22
CA HIS A 463 5.87 15.64 19.68
C HIS A 463 5.58 14.67 20.84
N PHE A 464 5.77 13.37 20.65
CA PHE A 464 5.65 12.37 21.71
C PHE A 464 6.65 11.23 21.53
N GLY A 465 6.94 10.50 22.60
CA GLY A 465 7.86 9.37 22.61
C GLY A 465 7.17 8.08 22.17
N ALA A 466 6.11 7.70 22.86
CA ALA A 466 5.27 6.53 22.58
C ALA A 466 3.79 6.81 22.91
N LEU A 467 2.88 6.12 22.21
CA LEU A 467 1.48 6.04 22.60
C LEU A 467 1.31 5.03 23.74
N LEU A 468 0.42 5.34 24.68
CA LEU A 468 -0.07 4.40 25.70
C LEU A 468 -1.38 3.80 25.18
N VAL A 469 -1.40 2.49 24.96
CA VAL A 469 -2.55 1.79 24.37
C VAL A 469 -3.09 0.70 25.30
N GLY A 470 -4.37 0.37 25.14
CA GLY A 470 -5.06 -0.64 25.94
C GLY A 470 -6.27 -1.26 25.25
N TYR A 471 -6.98 -2.13 25.97
CA TYR A 471 -8.22 -2.77 25.51
C TYR A 471 -9.24 -2.79 26.66
N TYR A 472 -10.52 -2.88 26.32
CA TYR A 472 -11.58 -3.04 27.30
C TYR A 472 -11.71 -4.49 27.75
N ASP A 473 -11.78 -4.70 29.06
CA ASP A 473 -12.21 -5.94 29.70
C ASP A 473 -13.24 -5.58 30.78
N LYS A 474 -14.42 -6.21 30.75
CA LYS A 474 -15.56 -5.93 31.65
C LYS A 474 -15.85 -4.42 31.84
N GLY A 475 -15.79 -3.64 30.76
CA GLY A 475 -16.04 -2.19 30.76
C GLY A 475 -14.88 -1.32 31.28
N ARG A 476 -13.79 -1.91 31.77
CA ARG A 476 -12.58 -1.19 32.21
C ARG A 476 -11.53 -1.19 31.10
N LEU A 477 -10.91 -0.03 30.84
CA LEU A 477 -9.75 0.05 29.94
C LEU A 477 -8.50 -0.44 30.67
N LEU A 478 -7.90 -1.53 30.20
CA LEU A 478 -6.67 -2.10 30.72
C LEU A 478 -5.49 -1.75 29.80
N PHE A 479 -4.36 -1.38 30.38
CA PHE A 479 -3.14 -1.04 29.67
C PHE A 479 -2.53 -2.27 28.99
N ALA A 480 -2.17 -2.13 27.72
CA ALA A 480 -1.53 -3.18 26.92
C ALA A 480 -0.05 -2.88 26.62
N GLY A 481 0.36 -1.61 26.54
CA GLY A 481 1.78 -1.27 26.41
C GLY A 481 2.07 0.13 25.84
N LYS A 482 3.35 0.48 25.82
CA LYS A 482 3.91 1.61 25.07
C LYS A 482 4.17 1.22 23.61
N VAL A 483 3.61 1.97 22.65
CA VAL A 483 3.85 1.82 21.21
C VAL A 483 4.72 2.97 20.73
N GLY A 484 6.00 2.67 20.47
CA GLY A 484 7.05 3.65 20.18
C GLY A 484 7.58 3.65 18.74
N THR A 485 6.98 2.87 17.84
CA THR A 485 7.43 2.69 16.44
C THR A 485 6.23 2.67 15.50
N GLY A 486 6.47 2.81 14.19
CA GLY A 486 5.40 2.88 13.17
C GLY A 486 5.00 4.29 12.75
N PHE A 487 5.54 5.32 13.40
CA PHE A 487 5.29 6.73 13.07
C PHE A 487 6.38 7.32 12.16
N ASP A 488 5.97 8.01 11.11
CA ASP A 488 6.79 9.04 10.46
C ASP A 488 6.51 10.43 11.07
N SER A 489 7.31 11.44 10.71
CA SER A 489 7.25 12.78 11.30
C SER A 489 5.90 13.48 11.11
N LYS A 490 5.22 13.25 9.98
CA LYS A 490 3.94 13.89 9.66
C LYS A 490 2.79 13.23 10.40
N LEU A 491 2.75 11.90 10.41
CA LEU A 491 1.81 11.12 11.21
C LEU A 491 1.96 11.44 12.71
N LEU A 492 3.19 11.49 13.24
CA LEU A 492 3.45 11.84 14.64
C LEU A 492 2.92 13.24 15.01
N SER A 493 3.07 14.22 14.12
CA SER A 493 2.53 15.58 14.28
C SER A 493 0.99 15.61 14.23
N THR A 494 0.39 14.96 13.24
CA THR A 494 -1.07 14.87 13.09
C THR A 494 -1.73 14.19 14.29
N LEU A 495 -1.20 13.05 14.73
CA LEU A 495 -1.70 12.34 15.91
C LEU A 495 -1.59 13.21 17.16
N HIS A 496 -0.45 13.88 17.38
CA HIS A 496 -0.28 14.78 18.52
C HIS A 496 -1.31 15.91 18.52
N LYS A 497 -1.58 16.54 17.36
CA LYS A 497 -2.61 17.58 17.22
C LYS A 497 -4.01 17.07 17.55
N GLN A 498 -4.38 15.87 17.07
CA GLN A 498 -5.67 15.25 17.38
C GLN A 498 -5.80 14.90 18.87
N MET A 499 -4.77 14.29 19.46
CA MET A 499 -4.79 13.89 20.87
C MET A 499 -4.81 15.10 21.82
N ARG A 500 -4.11 16.19 21.49
CA ARG A 500 -4.14 17.46 22.26
C ARG A 500 -5.51 18.13 22.27
N ALA A 501 -6.31 17.96 21.21
CA ALA A 501 -7.69 18.45 21.17
C ALA A 501 -8.65 17.64 22.05
N ASP A 502 -8.21 16.48 22.56
CA ASP A 502 -8.98 15.51 23.34
C ASP A 502 -8.26 15.07 24.62
N GLU A 503 -7.40 15.94 25.14
CA GLU A 503 -6.65 15.75 26.38
C GLU A 503 -7.59 15.67 27.59
N ARG A 504 -7.18 14.94 28.63
CA ARG A 504 -7.89 14.83 29.92
C ARG A 504 -6.90 14.91 31.08
N SER A 505 -7.36 15.33 32.25
CA SER A 505 -6.53 15.55 33.44
C SER A 505 -6.05 14.27 34.15
N THR A 506 -6.67 13.12 33.89
CA THR A 506 -6.49 11.88 34.67
C THR A 506 -6.23 10.68 33.78
N CYS A 507 -5.52 9.68 34.29
CA CYS A 507 -5.28 8.41 33.60
C CYS A 507 -6.61 7.68 33.26
N PRO A 508 -6.82 7.21 32.03
CA PRO A 508 -7.99 6.40 31.67
C PRO A 508 -7.80 4.89 31.94
N PHE A 509 -6.56 4.43 32.18
CA PHE A 509 -6.26 3.02 32.41
C PHE A 509 -6.55 2.62 33.85
N ALA A 510 -7.37 1.59 34.03
CA ALA A 510 -7.83 1.12 35.33
C ALA A 510 -6.84 0.18 36.05
N ASP A 511 -5.65 -0.04 35.47
CA ASP A 511 -4.56 -0.88 35.98
C ASP A 511 -3.19 -0.15 35.96
N LEU A 512 -3.15 1.18 35.80
CA LEU A 512 -1.92 1.97 35.93
C LEU A 512 -1.96 2.89 37.17
N PRO A 513 -0.85 3.01 37.92
CA PRO A 513 0.41 2.27 37.74
C PRO A 513 0.31 0.85 38.30
N SER A 514 0.83 -0.15 37.57
CA SER A 514 0.85 -1.56 38.00
C SER A 514 2.25 -2.02 38.38
N LYS A 515 2.32 -2.90 39.39
CA LYS A 515 3.51 -3.70 39.69
C LYS A 515 3.28 -5.16 39.32
N GLN A 516 4.34 -5.85 38.90
CA GLN A 516 4.40 -7.29 38.68
C GLN A 516 5.74 -7.81 39.21
N ASN A 517 5.70 -8.88 40.01
CA ASN A 517 6.89 -9.45 40.69
C ASN A 517 7.74 -8.41 41.45
N GLY A 518 7.09 -7.38 42.03
CA GLY A 518 7.73 -6.27 42.73
C GLY A 518 8.13 -5.08 41.85
N GLU A 519 8.34 -5.29 40.54
CA GLU A 519 8.78 -4.28 39.58
C GLU A 519 7.61 -3.50 38.94
N TRP A 520 7.86 -2.27 38.49
CA TRP A 520 6.86 -1.46 37.78
C TRP A 520 6.71 -1.89 36.32
N VAL A 521 5.48 -2.16 35.88
CA VAL A 521 5.19 -2.65 34.51
C VAL A 521 5.71 -1.65 33.47
N GLN A 522 6.62 -2.10 32.60
CA GLN A 522 7.33 -1.27 31.61
C GLN A 522 7.99 -0.01 32.20
N GLY A 523 8.36 -0.02 33.48
CA GLY A 523 8.94 1.13 34.19
C GLY A 523 7.96 2.28 34.47
N ILE A 524 6.65 2.06 34.36
CA ILE A 524 5.63 3.10 34.58
C ILE A 524 5.39 3.27 36.09
N THR A 525 6.14 4.19 36.69
CA THR A 525 6.00 4.57 38.10
C THR A 525 4.93 5.68 38.27
N PRO A 526 4.43 5.92 39.50
CA PRO A 526 3.57 7.07 39.79
C PRO A 526 4.24 8.42 39.45
N GLY A 527 5.57 8.51 39.54
CA GLY A 527 6.34 9.70 39.16
C GLY A 527 6.43 9.91 37.65
N GLU A 528 6.58 8.82 36.90
CA GLU A 528 6.55 8.86 35.42
C GLU A 528 5.17 9.25 34.89
N MET A 529 4.09 8.74 35.50
CA MET A 529 2.72 9.08 35.11
C MET A 529 2.39 10.57 35.21
N ARG A 530 3.08 11.34 36.06
CA ARG A 530 2.92 12.81 36.15
C ARG A 530 3.48 13.55 34.92
N LYS A 531 4.33 12.89 34.13
CA LYS A 531 4.93 13.45 32.91
C LYS A 531 4.10 13.12 31.65
N TYR A 532 3.12 12.22 31.76
CA TYR A 532 2.37 11.71 30.60
C TYR A 532 1.13 12.57 30.35
N SER A 533 0.84 12.84 29.08
CA SER A 533 -0.44 13.45 28.68
C SER A 533 -1.48 12.35 28.53
N TRP A 534 -2.65 12.53 29.14
CA TRP A 534 -3.75 11.58 29.09
C TRP A 534 -4.79 12.02 28.07
N VAL A 535 -5.36 11.06 27.34
CA VAL A 535 -6.27 11.32 26.23
C VAL A 535 -7.60 10.61 26.49
N ASN A 536 -8.71 11.22 26.09
CA ASN A 536 -10.01 10.57 26.17
C ASN A 536 -10.00 9.27 25.34
N PRO A 537 -10.42 8.12 25.90
CA PRO A 537 -10.25 6.79 25.29
C PRO A 537 -11.25 6.51 24.17
N LYS A 538 -11.22 7.35 23.13
CA LYS A 538 -12.07 7.30 21.93
C LYS A 538 -11.31 6.93 20.66
N PHE A 539 -10.00 7.18 20.62
CA PHE A 539 -9.17 6.88 19.45
C PHE A 539 -8.80 5.41 19.47
N VAL A 540 -9.26 4.68 18.45
CA VAL A 540 -8.82 3.30 18.18
C VAL A 540 -7.65 3.34 17.21
N CYS A 541 -6.64 2.51 17.45
CA CYS A 541 -5.51 2.30 16.55
C CYS A 541 -5.28 0.81 16.26
N GLN A 542 -4.74 0.53 15.08
CA GLN A 542 -4.26 -0.79 14.70
C GLN A 542 -2.78 -0.92 15.11
N VAL A 543 -2.42 -2.01 15.80
CA VAL A 543 -1.05 -2.27 16.25
C VAL A 543 -0.65 -3.71 15.93
N LYS A 544 0.49 -3.86 15.26
CA LYS A 544 1.18 -5.13 15.03
C LYS A 544 2.18 -5.36 16.15
N PHE A 545 2.32 -6.59 16.62
CA PHE A 545 3.21 -6.95 17.73
C PHE A 545 3.76 -8.36 17.54
N ALA A 546 4.80 -8.73 18.29
CA ALA A 546 5.40 -10.06 18.19
C ALA A 546 4.52 -11.12 18.88
N GLU A 547 4.15 -10.86 20.14
CA GLU A 547 3.35 -11.75 20.96
C GLU A 547 2.68 -11.01 22.13
N TRP A 548 1.67 -11.66 22.72
CA TRP A 548 1.15 -11.30 24.04
C TRP A 548 2.04 -11.91 25.13
N THR A 549 2.52 -11.10 26.07
CA THR A 549 3.16 -11.63 27.29
C THR A 549 2.15 -12.33 28.19
N ARG A 550 2.62 -13.20 29.10
CA ARG A 550 1.80 -13.82 30.16
C ARG A 550 0.98 -12.77 30.93
N ASP A 551 1.60 -11.61 31.16
CA ASP A 551 1.08 -10.42 31.80
C ASP A 551 0.07 -9.60 30.97
N ARG A 552 -0.32 -10.11 29.80
CA ARG A 552 -1.25 -9.47 28.86
C ARG A 552 -0.78 -8.09 28.40
N LYS A 553 0.52 -7.95 28.14
CA LYS A 553 1.15 -6.76 27.54
C LYS A 553 1.73 -7.10 26.15
N LEU A 554 1.96 -6.10 25.31
CA LEU A 554 2.44 -6.28 23.93
C LEU A 554 3.97 -6.32 23.89
N ARG A 555 4.53 -7.35 23.24
CA ARG A 555 5.98 -7.42 22.92
C ARG A 555 6.23 -6.83 21.53
N GLN A 556 7.23 -5.94 21.41
CA GLN A 556 7.62 -5.27 20.17
C GLN A 556 6.44 -4.65 19.35
N PRO A 557 5.56 -3.83 19.96
CA PRO A 557 4.44 -3.23 19.24
C PRO A 557 4.86 -2.13 18.26
N VAL A 558 4.20 -2.11 17.10
CA VAL A 558 4.36 -1.18 15.97
C VAL A 558 2.99 -0.60 15.61
N PHE A 559 2.86 0.72 15.60
CA PHE A 559 1.65 1.40 15.16
C PHE A 559 1.46 1.28 13.64
N LEU A 560 0.25 0.97 13.18
CA LEU A 560 -0.08 0.92 11.75
C LEU A 560 -0.98 2.08 11.31
N GLY A 561 -1.98 2.46 12.11
CA GLY A 561 -2.92 3.54 11.74
C GLY A 561 -4.05 3.74 12.73
N LEU A 562 -4.88 4.78 12.53
CA LEU A 562 -6.10 5.01 13.30
C LEU A 562 -7.32 4.33 12.66
N ARG A 563 -8.12 3.68 13.50
CA ARG A 563 -9.34 2.96 13.12
C ARG A 563 -10.57 3.82 13.35
N HIS A 564 -10.76 4.83 12.51
CA HIS A 564 -11.94 5.71 12.55
C HIS A 564 -13.26 4.98 12.26
N ASP A 565 -13.20 3.78 11.69
CA ASP A 565 -14.30 2.84 11.44
C ASP A 565 -14.70 2.00 12.68
N LYS A 566 -14.03 2.20 13.83
CA LYS A 566 -14.26 1.42 15.06
C LYS A 566 -14.78 2.27 16.22
N ASN A 567 -15.55 1.61 17.08
CA ASN A 567 -15.98 2.12 18.38
C ASN A 567 -14.99 1.64 19.44
N SER A 568 -14.43 2.54 20.25
CA SER A 568 -13.43 2.17 21.26
C SER A 568 -13.95 1.18 22.31
N ARG A 569 -15.26 1.20 22.62
CA ARG A 569 -15.87 0.26 23.58
C ARG A 569 -15.97 -1.18 23.08
N GLU A 570 -15.87 -1.42 21.78
CA GLU A 570 -15.84 -2.77 21.19
C GLU A 570 -14.44 -3.39 21.18
N VAL A 571 -13.40 -2.61 21.50
CA VAL A 571 -11.99 -3.01 21.41
C VAL A 571 -11.63 -3.85 22.63
N VAL A 572 -11.91 -5.14 22.55
CA VAL A 572 -11.55 -6.16 23.55
C VAL A 572 -10.26 -6.88 23.17
N ARG A 573 -9.63 -7.59 24.11
CA ARG A 573 -8.54 -8.52 23.76
C ARG A 573 -9.09 -9.61 22.84
N GLU A 574 -8.52 -9.74 21.65
CA GLU A 574 -8.68 -10.95 20.87
C GLU A 574 -8.03 -12.11 21.64
N LYS A 575 -8.69 -13.26 21.60
CA LYS A 575 -8.28 -14.49 22.27
C LYS A 575 -8.20 -15.58 21.23
#